data_AF-A0A4U0NJ30-F1
#
_entry.id   AF-A0A4U0NJ30-F1
#
_cell.length_a   1.000
_cell.length_b   1.000
_cell.length_c   1.000
_cell.angle_alpha   90.00
_cell.angle_beta   90.00
_cell.angle_gamma   90.00
#
_symmetry.space_group_name_H-M   'P 1'
#
loop_
_entity.id
_entity.type
_entity.pdbx_description
1 polymer ?
#
loop_
_entity_poly.entity_id
_entity_poly.type
_entity_poly.pdbx_seq_one_letter_code
_entity_poly.pdbx_strand_id
1 'polypeptide(L)'
;MAYTKERKKLEKLVEKITGLQHYDDKSLAIISDIYEQYSHTVRILKNKAPEMFNELYLNELQQVKEFKRILKVGEEEDRQVNFINYKEALLDALTKTIHAGKDTI
;
A
#
# COMPACT_ATOMS: atom_id res chain seq x y z
N MET A 1 -17.24 -1.72 -14.58
CA MET A 1 -17.28 -1.32 -13.15
C MET A 1 -16.66 0.07 -12.99
N ALA A 2 -17.18 0.90 -12.07
CA ALA A 2 -16.79 2.31 -11.93
C ALA A 2 -15.31 2.55 -11.57
N TYR A 3 -14.60 1.51 -11.10
CA TYR A 3 -13.22 1.62 -10.57
C TYR A 3 -12.19 0.76 -11.33
N THR A 4 -12.51 0.30 -12.54
CA THR A 4 -11.64 -0.61 -13.31
C THR A 4 -10.24 -0.02 -13.57
N LYS A 5 -10.12 1.29 -13.75
CA LYS A 5 -8.83 1.96 -13.99
C LYS A 5 -7.96 1.95 -12.74
N GLU A 6 -8.50 2.37 -11.59
CA GLU A 6 -7.83 2.40 -10.31
C GLU A 6 -7.45 0.97 -9.86
N ARG A 7 -8.37 0.01 -10.01
CA ARG A 7 -8.10 -1.40 -9.70
C ARG A 7 -6.92 -1.95 -10.49
N LYS A 8 -6.88 -1.75 -11.82
CA LYS A 8 -5.75 -2.21 -12.66
C LYS A 8 -4.42 -1.57 -12.26
N LYS A 9 -4.43 -0.33 -11.75
CA LYS A 9 -3.22 0.30 -11.22
C LYS A 9 -2.78 -0.41 -9.94
N LEU A 10 -3.69 -0.66 -9.01
CA LEU A 10 -3.39 -1.37 -7.76
C LEU A 10 -2.87 -2.79 -8.02
N GLU A 11 -3.45 -3.54 -8.96
CA GLU A 11 -2.98 -4.88 -9.36
C GLU A 11 -1.51 -4.85 -9.83
N LYS A 12 -1.12 -3.85 -10.63
CA LYS A 12 0.29 -3.66 -11.04
C LYS A 12 1.21 -3.29 -9.88
N LEU A 13 0.70 -2.58 -8.88
CA LEU A 13 1.48 -2.26 -7.67
C LEU A 13 1.71 -3.51 -6.82
N VAL A 14 0.71 -4.39 -6.73
CA VAL A 14 0.85 -5.71 -6.08
C VAL A 14 1.93 -6.55 -6.76
N GLU A 15 1.91 -6.66 -8.09
CA GLU A 15 2.94 -7.41 -8.83
C GLU A 15 4.36 -6.89 -8.52
N LYS A 16 4.52 -5.56 -8.45
CA LYS A 16 5.82 -4.94 -8.14
C LYS A 16 6.26 -5.19 -6.69
N ILE A 17 5.37 -5.05 -5.72
CA ILE A 17 5.73 -5.16 -4.29
C ILE A 17 6.06 -6.60 -3.88
N THR A 18 5.41 -7.60 -4.49
CA THR A 18 5.67 -9.02 -4.21
C THR A 18 7.12 -9.42 -4.52
N GLY A 19 7.77 -8.76 -5.48
CA GLY A 19 9.17 -9.03 -5.83
C GLY A 19 10.20 -8.44 -4.86
N LEU A 20 9.81 -7.62 -3.89
CA LEU A 20 10.73 -7.01 -2.93
C LEU A 20 11.04 -7.97 -1.79
N GLN A 21 12.32 -8.28 -1.60
CA GLN A 21 12.77 -9.26 -0.59
C GLN A 21 13.77 -8.69 0.41
N HIS A 22 14.60 -7.73 -0.01
CA HIS A 22 15.69 -7.20 0.80
C HIS A 22 15.57 -5.70 0.97
N TYR A 23 16.02 -5.20 2.11
CA TYR A 23 16.27 -3.80 2.34
C TYR A 23 17.55 -3.40 1.62
N ASP A 24 17.40 -2.57 0.59
CA ASP A 24 18.46 -1.93 -0.16
C ASP A 24 17.90 -0.64 -0.80
N ASP A 25 18.78 0.23 -1.30
CA ASP A 25 18.38 1.54 -1.86
C ASP A 25 17.37 1.43 -3.00
N LYS A 26 17.51 0.41 -3.85
CA LYS A 26 16.61 0.18 -4.99
C LYS A 26 15.24 -0.25 -4.49
N SER A 27 15.19 -1.20 -3.57
CA SER A 27 13.97 -1.71 -2.94
C SER A 27 13.26 -0.60 -2.16
N LEU A 28 14.00 0.28 -1.49
CA LEU A 28 13.48 1.48 -0.82
C LEU A 28 12.85 2.49 -1.77
N ALA A 29 13.51 2.76 -2.90
CA ALA A 29 12.97 3.66 -3.92
C ALA A 29 11.67 3.09 -4.50
N ILE A 30 11.64 1.79 -4.80
CA ILE A 30 10.46 1.11 -5.35
C ILE A 30 9.29 1.14 -4.35
N ILE A 31 9.49 0.73 -3.10
CA ILE A 31 8.40 0.70 -2.12
C ILE A 31 7.87 2.10 -1.78
N SER A 32 8.72 3.12 -1.86
CA SER A 32 8.32 4.52 -1.67
C SER A 32 7.41 5.00 -2.79
N ASP A 33 7.76 4.73 -4.05
CA ASP A 33 6.92 5.00 -5.23
C ASP A 33 5.57 4.26 -5.14
N ILE A 34 5.59 2.97 -4.77
CA ILE A 34 4.37 2.18 -4.60
C ILE A 34 3.45 2.80 -3.55
N TYR A 35 4.00 3.20 -2.40
CA TYR A 35 3.22 3.86 -1.34
C TYR A 35 2.60 5.18 -1.81
N GLU A 36 3.34 6.01 -2.53
CA GLU A 36 2.83 7.29 -3.04
C GLU A 36 1.65 7.05 -3.99
N GLN A 37 1.80 6.12 -4.93
CA GLN A 37 0.74 5.74 -5.85
C GLN A 37 -0.47 5.13 -5.15
N TYR A 38 -0.25 4.27 -4.15
CA TYR A 38 -1.32 3.71 -3.33
C TYR A 38 -2.08 4.81 -2.57
N SER A 39 -1.36 5.65 -1.81
CA SER A 39 -1.95 6.70 -0.98
C SER A 39 -2.79 7.69 -1.80
N HIS A 40 -2.34 8.02 -3.02
CA HIS A 40 -3.09 8.85 -3.94
C HIS A 40 -4.34 8.14 -4.47
N THR A 41 -4.21 6.86 -4.84
CA THR A 41 -5.30 6.07 -5.42
C THR A 41 -6.41 5.82 -4.40
N VAL A 42 -6.08 5.40 -3.17
CA VAL A 42 -7.08 5.15 -2.11
C VAL A 42 -7.79 6.44 -1.71
N ARG A 43 -7.13 7.60 -1.73
CA ARG A 43 -7.77 8.91 -1.54
C ARG A 43 -8.79 9.24 -2.63
N ILE A 44 -8.46 8.98 -3.90
CA ILE A 44 -9.39 9.16 -5.02
C ILE A 44 -10.61 8.26 -4.83
N LEU A 45 -10.40 6.98 -4.50
CA LEU A 45 -11.47 6.01 -4.30
C LEU A 45 -12.37 6.43 -3.13
N LYS A 46 -11.80 6.83 -2.00
CA LYS A 46 -12.52 7.38 -0.84
C LYS A 46 -13.34 8.62 -1.17
N ASN A 47 -12.93 9.45 -2.11
CA ASN A 47 -13.72 10.60 -2.53
C ASN A 47 -14.85 10.22 -3.51
N LYS A 48 -14.71 9.12 -4.25
CA LYS A 48 -15.70 8.64 -5.22
C LYS A 48 -16.77 7.74 -4.58
N ALA A 49 -16.38 6.92 -3.61
CA ALA A 49 -17.25 6.00 -2.86
C ALA A 49 -16.78 5.92 -1.40
N PRO A 50 -17.06 6.97 -0.60
CA PRO A 50 -16.65 7.01 0.80
C PRO A 50 -17.11 5.80 1.59
N GLU A 51 -18.34 5.34 1.38
CA GLU A 51 -18.94 4.19 2.05
C GLU A 51 -18.15 2.89 1.88
N MET A 52 -17.40 2.74 0.79
CA MET A 52 -16.58 1.56 0.52
C MET A 52 -15.13 1.72 0.96
N PHE A 53 -14.56 2.92 0.80
CA PHE A 53 -13.11 3.14 0.89
C PHE A 53 -12.67 4.00 2.07
N ASN A 54 -13.58 4.53 2.89
CA ASN A 54 -13.22 5.41 4.00
C ASN A 54 -12.40 4.67 5.07
N GLU A 55 -12.79 3.44 5.45
CA GLU A 55 -12.02 2.64 6.41
C GLU A 55 -10.62 2.28 5.87
N LEU A 56 -10.52 1.95 4.58
CA LEU A 56 -9.22 1.68 3.92
C LEU A 56 -8.31 2.92 3.94
N TYR A 57 -8.89 4.11 3.76
CA TYR A 57 -8.15 5.37 3.82
C TYR A 57 -7.78 5.79 5.25
N LEU A 58 -8.66 5.57 6.23
CA LEU A 58 -8.47 6.02 7.61
C LEU A 58 -7.65 5.04 8.46
N ASN A 59 -7.73 3.74 8.20
CA ASN A 59 -7.06 2.72 9.02
C ASN A 59 -5.88 2.11 8.28
N GLU A 60 -6.12 1.45 7.14
CA GLU A 60 -5.06 0.70 6.42
C GLU A 60 -3.93 1.62 5.97
N LEU A 61 -4.25 2.79 5.38
CA LEU A 61 -3.22 3.76 5.02
C LEU A 61 -2.45 4.30 6.24
N GLN A 62 -3.07 4.42 7.41
CA GLN A 62 -2.37 4.89 8.61
C GLN A 62 -1.46 3.82 9.19
N GLN A 63 -1.88 2.56 9.18
CA GLN A 63 -1.03 1.44 9.56
C GLN A 63 0.22 1.36 8.66
N VAL A 64 0.04 1.50 7.35
CA VAL A 64 1.15 1.55 6.39
C VAL A 64 2.10 2.73 6.69
N LYS A 65 1.56 3.91 7.02
CA LYS A 65 2.37 5.08 7.41
C LYS A 65 3.18 4.83 8.68
N GLU A 66 2.61 4.11 9.64
CA GLU A 66 3.31 3.78 10.88
C GLU A 66 4.49 2.86 10.61
N PHE A 67 4.32 1.79 9.83
CA PHE A 67 5.46 0.95 9.44
C PHE A 67 6.51 1.70 8.62
N LYS A 68 6.08 2.60 7.72
CA LYS A 68 7.01 3.50 7.01
C LYS A 68 7.80 4.37 7.98
N ARG A 69 7.16 4.89 9.04
CA ARG A 69 7.81 5.69 10.08
C ARG A 69 8.81 4.86 10.86
N ILE A 70 8.41 3.67 11.31
CA ILE A 70 9.26 2.71 12.04
C ILE A 70 10.51 2.38 11.21
N LEU A 71 10.37 2.07 9.92
CA LEU A 71 11.52 1.82 9.04
C LEU A 71 12.49 3.01 8.96
N LYS A 72 11.97 4.24 8.99
CA LYS A 72 12.78 5.46 8.89
C LYS A 72 13.54 5.79 10.17
N VAL A 73 12.93 5.54 11.33
CA VAL A 73 13.49 5.94 12.64
C VAL A 73 14.09 4.79 13.44
N GLY A 74 13.88 3.55 12.99
CA GLY A 74 14.35 2.35 13.64
C GLY A 74 15.86 2.18 13.55
N GLU A 75 16.38 1.31 14.41
CA GLU A 75 17.79 0.99 14.47
C GLU A 75 18.27 0.26 13.21
N GLU A 76 19.57 0.34 12.92
CA GLU A 76 20.14 -0.25 11.71
C GLU A 76 19.99 -1.77 11.66
N GLU A 77 20.09 -2.43 12.81
CA GLU A 77 19.91 -3.88 12.96
C GLU A 77 18.49 -4.36 12.62
N ASP A 78 17.49 -3.51 12.80
CA ASP A 78 16.08 -3.84 12.55
C ASP A 78 15.62 -3.49 11.13
N ARG A 79 16.44 -2.85 10.30
CA ARG A 79 16.01 -2.31 8.99
C ARG A 79 15.39 -3.35 8.07
N GLN A 80 15.97 -4.54 8.00
CA GLN A 80 15.44 -5.62 7.17
C GLN A 80 14.06 -6.07 7.68
N VAL A 81 13.90 -6.25 8.99
CA VAL A 81 12.62 -6.67 9.59
C VAL A 81 11.57 -5.58 9.40
N ASN A 82 11.91 -4.34 9.71
CA ASN A 82 11.02 -3.18 9.53
C ASN A 82 10.62 -2.98 8.06
N PHE A 83 11.53 -3.26 7.12
CA PHE A 83 11.24 -3.22 5.69
C PHE A 83 10.23 -4.29 5.28
N ILE A 84 10.40 -5.52 5.75
CA ILE A 84 9.45 -6.60 5.48
C ILE A 84 8.07 -6.27 6.07
N ASN A 85 8.01 -5.79 7.32
CA ASN A 85 6.75 -5.39 7.95
C ASN A 85 6.04 -4.28 7.16
N TYR A 86 6.79 -3.27 6.71
CA TYR A 86 6.24 -2.21 5.86
C TYR A 86 5.75 -2.74 4.51
N LYS A 87 6.51 -3.62 3.86
CA LYS A 87 6.14 -4.27 2.62
C LYS A 87 4.84 -5.07 2.75
N GLU A 88 4.73 -5.88 3.79
CA GLU A 88 3.56 -6.73 4.04
C GLU A 88 2.32 -5.91 4.35
N ALA A 89 2.44 -4.87 5.20
CA ALA A 89 1.34 -3.97 5.48
C ALA A 89 0.84 -3.23 4.21
N LEU A 90 1.77 -2.77 3.36
CA LEU A 90 1.40 -2.10 2.11
C LEU A 90 0.77 -3.08 1.10
N LEU A 91 1.28 -4.31 1.00
CA LEU A 91 0.71 -5.35 0.15
C LEU A 91 -0.71 -5.74 0.61
N ASP A 92 -0.91 -5.89 1.91
CA ASP A 92 -2.23 -6.19 2.49
C ASP A 92 -3.23 -5.06 2.19
N ALA A 93 -2.84 -3.81 2.44
CA ALA A 93 -3.66 -2.62 2.15
C ALA A 93 -4.04 -2.50 0.65
N LEU A 94 -3.09 -2.77 -0.25
CA LEU A 94 -3.34 -2.86 -1.69
C LEU A 94 -4.38 -3.95 -2.01
N THR A 95 -4.21 -5.14 -1.43
CA THR A 95 -5.05 -6.32 -1.68
C THR A 95 -6.48 -6.09 -1.18
N LYS A 96 -6.64 -5.59 0.05
CA LYS A 96 -7.94 -5.19 0.62
C LYS A 96 -8.65 -4.15 -0.24
N THR A 97 -7.92 -3.15 -0.74
CA THR A 97 -8.49 -2.11 -1.61
C THR A 97 -8.95 -2.68 -2.96
N ILE A 98 -8.20 -3.62 -3.53
CA ILE A 98 -8.61 -4.33 -4.75
C ILE A 98 -9.87 -5.15 -4.50
N HIS A 99 -9.96 -5.87 -3.37
CA HIS A 99 -11.13 -6.69 -3.03
C HIS A 99 -12.38 -5.85 -2.81
N ALA A 100 -12.28 -4.73 -2.07
CA ALA A 100 -13.41 -3.81 -1.91
C ALA A 100 -13.94 -3.31 -3.27
N GLY A 101 -13.06 -3.10 -4.25
CA GLY A 101 -13.44 -2.74 -5.62
C GLY A 101 -13.98 -3.88 -6.48
N LYS A 102 -13.93 -5.15 -6.01
CA LYS A 102 -14.51 -6.34 -6.67
C LYS A 102 -15.88 -6.71 -6.11
N ASP A 103 -16.12 -6.49 -4.82
CA ASP A 103 -17.36 -6.90 -4.12
C ASP A 103 -18.60 -6.08 -4.52
N THR A 104 -18.46 -5.16 -5.48
CA THR A 104 -19.59 -4.51 -6.17
C THR A 104 -20.02 -5.37 -7.37
N ILE A 105 -20.61 -6.53 -7.10
CA ILE A 105 -21.43 -7.31 -8.07
C ILE A 105 -22.86 -7.35 -7.57
#